data_AF-A0A6I5C0E4-F1
#
_entry.id   AF-A0A6I5C0E4-F1
#
_cell.length_a   1.000
_cell.length_b   1.000
_cell.length_c   1.000
_cell.angle_alpha   90.00
_cell.angle_beta   90.00
_cell.angle_gamma   90.00
#
_symmetry.space_group_name_H-M   'P 1'
#
loop_
_entity.id
_entity.type
_entity.pdbx_description
1 polymer ?
#
loop_
_entity_poly.entity_id
_entity_poly.type
_entity_poly.pdbx_seq_one_letter_code
_entity_poly.pdbx_strand_id
1 'polypeptide(L)'
;MLDQRRSVAAPPPQRGRGHARLGEEYGRLRFALPFEVIHGDAHIGNVLRHRNGQAIPSDLDGFALAPREWDLVLTAIHFDRYGWHTRPQ
;
A
#
# COMPACT_ATOMS: atom_id res chain seq x y z
N MET A 1 -22.26 -19.86 46.49
CA MET A 1 -22.32 -21.06 45.63
C MET A 1 -23.56 -20.89 44.76
N LEU A 2 -23.54 -20.59 43.44
CA LEU A 2 -22.52 -20.55 42.40
C LEU A 2 -22.63 -19.26 41.56
N ASP A 3 -21.49 -18.77 41.10
CA ASP A 3 -21.29 -17.77 40.03
C ASP A 3 -21.66 -18.40 38.68
N GLN A 4 -22.72 -17.92 38.01
CA GLN A 4 -23.05 -18.32 36.64
C GLN A 4 -22.35 -17.40 35.65
N ARG A 5 -21.06 -17.67 35.41
CA ARG A 5 -20.37 -17.15 34.23
C ARG A 5 -21.02 -17.73 32.98
N ARG A 6 -21.81 -16.92 32.28
CA ARG A 6 -22.22 -17.21 30.89
C ARG A 6 -20.94 -17.28 30.06
N SER A 7 -20.56 -18.50 29.71
CA SER A 7 -19.56 -18.79 28.70
C SER A 7 -20.06 -18.24 27.36
N VAL A 8 -19.50 -17.11 26.93
CA VAL A 8 -19.65 -16.64 25.55
C VAL A 8 -18.68 -17.48 24.74
N ALA A 9 -19.21 -18.47 24.02
CA ALA A 9 -18.43 -19.21 23.03
C ALA A 9 -17.85 -18.20 22.03
N ALA A 10 -16.53 -18.20 21.87
CA ALA A 10 -15.86 -17.40 20.85
C ALA A 10 -16.40 -17.79 19.46
N PRO A 11 -16.75 -16.83 18.60
CA PRO A 11 -17.29 -17.14 17.29
C PRO A 11 -16.24 -17.91 16.46
N PRO A 12 -16.67 -18.89 15.63
CA PRO A 12 -15.77 -19.74 14.86
C PRO A 12 -14.82 -18.91 13.96
N PRO A 13 -13.67 -19.47 13.55
CA PRO A 13 -12.65 -18.75 12.79
C PRO A 13 -13.25 -18.23 11.49
N GLN A 14 -13.43 -16.91 11.41
CA GLN A 14 -14.04 -16.27 10.24
C GLN A 14 -12.97 -16.15 9.16
N ARG A 15 -13.00 -17.06 8.19
CA ARG A 15 -12.22 -17.00 6.94
C ARG A 15 -12.66 -15.85 5.99
N GLY A 16 -13.27 -14.79 6.52
CA GLY A 16 -13.72 -13.60 5.79
C GLY A 16 -13.51 -12.26 6.53
N ARG A 17 -12.92 -12.25 7.75
CA ARG A 17 -12.75 -11.00 8.54
C ARG A 17 -11.67 -10.06 8.03
N GLY A 18 -10.66 -10.59 7.32
CA GLY A 18 -9.50 -9.80 6.91
C GLY A 18 -9.85 -8.67 5.96
N HIS A 19 -10.67 -8.95 4.94
CA HIS A 19 -11.01 -7.99 3.90
C HIS A 19 -11.87 -6.83 4.42
N ALA A 20 -12.90 -7.14 5.22
CA ALA A 20 -13.76 -6.12 5.83
C ALA A 20 -12.97 -5.20 6.78
N ARG A 21 -12.11 -5.79 7.63
CA ARG A 21 -11.24 -5.04 8.52
C ARG A 21 -10.24 -4.17 7.75
N LEU A 22 -9.62 -4.70 6.71
CA LEU A 22 -8.69 -3.96 5.87
C LEU A 22 -9.39 -2.79 5.18
N GLY A 23 -10.61 -3.00 4.68
CA GLY A 23 -11.44 -1.94 4.10
C GLY A 23 -11.75 -0.82 5.11
N GLU A 24 -12.10 -1.16 6.34
CA GLU A 24 -12.31 -0.18 7.41
C GLU A 24 -11.03 0.58 7.79
N GLU A 25 -9.91 -0.11 7.93
CA GLU A 25 -8.62 0.51 8.26
C GLU A 25 -8.14 1.41 7.12
N TYR A 26 -8.28 0.95 5.87
CA TYR A 26 -7.97 1.73 4.68
C TYR A 26 -8.84 2.98 4.58
N GLY A 27 -10.15 2.88 4.86
CA GLY A 27 -11.08 4.00 4.84
C GLY A 27 -10.78 5.08 5.91
N ARG A 28 -9.93 4.79 6.90
CA ARG A 28 -9.48 5.75 7.91
C ARG A 28 -8.17 6.45 7.56
N LEU A 29 -7.48 6.02 6.49
CA LEU A 29 -6.26 6.68 6.03
C LEU A 29 -6.59 8.09 5.56
N ARG A 30 -5.69 9.01 5.87
CA ARG A 30 -5.72 10.37 5.35
C ARG A 30 -4.57 10.54 4.39
N PHE A 31 -4.91 10.79 3.14
CA PHE A 31 -3.95 11.11 2.09
C PHE A 31 -3.74 12.62 2.06
N ALA A 32 -2.48 13.03 2.03
CA ALA A 32 -2.07 14.43 1.97
C ALA A 32 -1.93 14.90 0.51
N LEU A 33 -1.70 13.98 -0.43
CA LEU A 33 -1.60 14.28 -1.85
C LEU A 33 -2.98 14.19 -2.54
N PRO A 34 -3.13 14.87 -3.70
CA PRO A 34 -4.35 14.78 -4.50
C PRO A 34 -4.69 13.36 -4.96
N PHE A 35 -5.99 13.10 -5.14
CA PHE A 35 -6.50 11.93 -5.83
C PHE A 35 -6.40 12.16 -7.34
N GLU A 36 -5.46 11.50 -8.00
CA GLU A 36 -5.10 11.74 -9.40
C GLU A 36 -4.65 10.42 -10.04
N VAL A 37 -4.13 10.52 -11.26
CA VAL A 37 -3.55 9.40 -11.97
C VAL A 37 -2.31 8.88 -11.24
N ILE A 38 -2.24 7.57 -11.08
CA ILE A 38 -1.07 6.82 -10.58
C ILE A 38 -0.64 5.76 -11.58
N HIS A 39 0.62 5.34 -11.50
CA HIS A 39 1.16 4.20 -12.22
C HIS A 39 0.62 2.87 -11.68
N GLY A 40 0.49 2.76 -10.35
CA GLY A 40 0.07 1.53 -9.66
C GLY A 40 1.20 0.54 -9.38
N ASP A 41 2.37 0.73 -10.00
CA ASP A 41 3.59 -0.06 -9.77
C ASP A 41 4.86 0.77 -10.04
N ALA A 42 4.91 1.98 -9.48
CA ALA A 42 6.00 2.93 -9.72
C ALA A 42 7.29 2.53 -8.99
N HIS A 43 8.17 1.82 -9.70
CA HIS A 43 9.55 1.58 -9.26
C HIS A 43 10.54 1.68 -10.42
N ILE A 44 11.85 1.75 -10.10
CA ILE A 44 12.91 1.99 -11.09
C ILE A 44 12.98 0.95 -12.23
N GLY A 45 12.46 -0.25 -11.98
CA GLY A 45 12.37 -1.32 -12.98
C GLY A 45 11.31 -1.05 -14.05
N ASN A 46 10.31 -0.23 -13.73
CA ASN A 46 9.18 0.14 -14.60
C ASN A 46 9.36 1.53 -15.22
N VAL A 47 10.59 2.05 -15.22
CA VAL A 47 10.92 3.34 -15.82
C VAL A 47 12.07 3.19 -16.81
N LEU A 48 11.79 3.50 -18.07
CA LEU A 48 12.79 3.59 -19.12
C LEU A 48 13.36 5.00 -19.17
N ARG A 49 14.69 5.13 -19.15
CA ARG A 49 15.36 6.43 -19.28
C ARG A 49 15.61 6.74 -20.75
N HIS A 50 14.91 7.74 -21.27
CA HIS A 50 15.18 8.26 -22.61
C HIS A 50 16.56 8.94 -22.67
N ARG A 51 17.15 9.03 -23.87
CA ARG A 51 18.50 9.60 -24.06
C ARG A 51 18.59 11.07 -23.65
N ASN A 52 17.49 11.82 -23.70
CA ASN A 52 17.42 13.21 -23.22
C ASN A 52 17.25 13.33 -21.70
N GLY A 53 17.24 12.22 -20.96
CA GLY A 53 17.06 12.19 -19.50
C GLY A 53 15.62 12.07 -19.02
N GLN A 54 14.62 12.09 -19.90
CA GLN A 54 13.22 11.91 -19.53
C GLN A 54 12.95 10.47 -19.06
N ALA A 55 12.19 10.35 -17.98
CA ALA A 55 11.62 9.07 -17.53
C ALA A 55 10.36 8.74 -18.36
N ILE A 56 10.35 7.55 -18.97
CA ILE A 56 9.22 7.01 -19.71
C ILE A 56 8.67 5.82 -18.91
N PRO A 57 7.44 5.90 -18.37
CA PRO A 57 6.81 4.78 -17.67
C PRO A 57 6.56 3.58 -18.60
N SER A 58 6.63 2.38 -18.04
CA SER A 58 6.30 1.12 -18.69
C SER A 58 5.56 0.21 -17.71
N ASP A 59 4.88 -0.83 -18.20
CA ASP A 59 4.07 -1.72 -17.36
C ASP A 59 2.90 -1.01 -16.67
N LEU A 60 1.88 -0.68 -17.47
CA LEU A 60 0.75 0.16 -17.07
C LEU A 60 -0.50 -0.64 -16.68
N ASP A 61 -0.36 -1.92 -16.36
CA ASP A 61 -1.50 -2.77 -16.00
C ASP A 61 -2.18 -2.31 -14.68
N GLY A 62 -1.45 -1.58 -13.83
CA GLY A 62 -1.94 -0.96 -12.60
C GLY A 62 -2.39 0.50 -12.73
N PHE A 63 -2.39 1.08 -13.93
CA PHE A 63 -2.65 2.50 -14.14
C PHE A 63 -4.09 2.89 -13.80
N ALA A 64 -4.27 3.83 -12.87
CA ALA A 64 -5.58 4.13 -12.29
C ALA A 64 -5.67 5.54 -11.70
N LEU A 65 -6.88 5.94 -11.31
CA LEU A 65 -7.08 7.10 -10.42
C LEU A 65 -7.05 6.64 -8.96
N ALA A 66 -6.17 7.22 -8.15
CA ALA A 66 -5.99 6.88 -6.75
C ALA A 66 -5.26 8.02 -5.99
N PRO A 67 -5.14 7.94 -4.65
CA PRO A 67 -4.21 8.79 -3.92
C PRO A 67 -2.77 8.60 -4.40
N ARG A 68 -2.07 9.70 -4.71
CA ARG A 68 -0.72 9.65 -5.31
C ARG A 68 0.36 9.03 -4.43
N GLU A 69 0.14 8.95 -3.13
CA GLU A 69 1.05 8.27 -2.20
C GLU A 69 1.27 6.81 -2.57
N TRP A 70 0.31 6.18 -3.26
CA TRP A 70 0.44 4.79 -3.69
C TRP A 70 1.69 4.53 -4.54
N ASP A 71 2.03 5.43 -5.46
CA ASP A 71 3.26 5.30 -6.25
C ASP A 71 4.53 5.54 -5.41
N LEU A 72 4.41 6.11 -4.21
CA LEU A 72 5.54 6.33 -3.30
C LEU A 72 5.74 5.19 -2.30
N VAL A 73 4.73 4.33 -2.08
CA VAL A 73 4.78 3.25 -1.07
C VAL A 73 5.96 2.32 -1.31
N LEU A 74 6.19 1.90 -2.56
CA LEU A 74 7.32 1.03 -2.90
C LEU A 74 8.66 1.69 -2.59
N THR A 75 8.79 2.99 -2.87
CA THR A 75 10.02 3.75 -2.56
C THR A 75 10.26 3.81 -1.05
N ALA A 76 9.21 4.06 -0.26
CA ALA A 76 9.31 4.07 1.20
C ALA A 76 9.72 2.69 1.75
N ILE A 77 9.11 1.60 1.24
CA ILE A 77 9.48 0.23 1.61
C ILE A 77 10.94 -0.06 1.24
N HIS A 78 11.37 0.33 0.05
CA HIS A 78 12.76 0.12 -0.39
C HIS A 78 13.76 0.84 0.52
N PHE A 79 13.43 2.06 0.93
CA PHE A 79 14.22 2.82 1.88
C PHE A 79 14.27 2.15 3.26
N ASP A 80 13.11 1.85 3.86
CA ASP A 80 13.01 1.33 5.23
C ASP A 80 13.56 -0.09 5.38
N ARG A 81 13.36 -0.95 4.38
CA ARG A 81 13.69 -2.39 4.47
C ARG A 81 15.06 -2.73 3.94
N TYR A 82 15.55 -2.00 2.93
CA TYR A 82 16.78 -2.35 2.23
C TYR A 82 17.84 -1.25 2.28
N GLY A 83 17.54 -0.09 2.86
CA GLY A 83 18.44 1.07 2.85
C GLY A 83 18.70 1.59 1.43
N TRP A 84 17.83 1.26 0.47
CA TRP A 84 17.96 1.76 -0.89
C TRP A 84 17.57 3.24 -0.93
N HIS A 85 18.12 4.00 -1.87
CA HIS A 85 17.94 5.45 -1.98
C HIS A 85 18.56 6.29 -0.83
N THR A 86 19.33 5.69 0.09
CA THR A 86 20.27 6.46 0.91
C THR A 86 21.47 6.88 0.07
N ARG A 87 21.98 8.11 0.23
CA ARG A 87 23.29 8.45 -0.34
C ARG A 87 24.35 7.50 0.27
N PRO A 88 25.31 6.99 -0.52
CA PRO A 88 26.50 6.39 0.05
C PRO A 88 27.15 7.39 1.01
N GLN A 89 27.59 6.91 2.18
CA GLN A 89 28.48 7.68 3.06
C GLN A 89 29.84 7.88 2.38
#